data_AF-A0A7C6JUI3-F1
#
_entry.id   AF-A0A7C6JUI3-F1
#
_cell.length_a   1.000
_cell.length_b   1.000
_cell.length_c   1.000
_cell.angle_alpha   90.00
_cell.angle_beta   90.00
_cell.angle_gamma   90.00
#
_symmetry.space_group_name_H-M   'P 1'
#
loop_
_entity.id
_entity.type
_entity.pdbx_description
1 polymer ?
#
loop_
_entity_poly.entity_id
_entity_poly.type
_entity_poly.pdbx_seq_one_letter_code
_entity_poly.pdbx_strand_id
1 'polypeptide(L)'
;MKRRWMLLIPIVILIMFAVGMRILTSARYSIPYIQKSLHTKYKHGFQYIEQLQSNKPGQYYYLFATEDEKKLHFKVAYWIGPVRNPLGGEFPLIRSRHVRDEFPDAIAEYVINQSPYREYDITDVPMEEVVQNIQKLVSEIDKELDEYDLGYAAYDAEICIVYKGNRYNLTVGVTNEAIILIYNWSRRAKELFPDKNIIVEYGEELMGELGLSITLYQQV
;
A
#
# COMPACT_ATOMS: atom_id res chain seq x y z
N MET A 1 23.84 -6.99 54.88
CA MET A 1 22.95 -6.01 54.20
C MET A 1 23.18 -5.85 52.68
N LYS A 2 24.40 -5.96 52.14
CA LYS A 2 24.69 -5.66 50.72
C LYS A 2 24.15 -6.67 49.67
N ARG A 3 23.91 -7.94 50.02
CA ARG A 3 23.46 -8.97 49.05
C ARG A 3 22.01 -8.84 48.57
N ARG A 4 21.09 -8.33 49.39
CA ARG A 4 19.68 -8.13 48.99
C ARG A 4 19.51 -7.00 47.96
N TRP A 5 20.32 -5.95 48.08
CA TRP A 5 20.29 -4.81 47.14
C TRP A 5 20.84 -5.17 45.75
N MET A 6 21.83 -6.06 45.65
CA MET A 6 22.37 -6.50 44.35
C MET A 6 21.37 -7.30 43.51
N LEU A 7 20.37 -7.96 44.12
CA LEU A 7 19.31 -8.68 43.39
C LEU A 7 18.10 -7.78 43.08
N LEU A 8 17.86 -6.73 43.87
CA LEU A 8 16.74 -5.81 43.65
C LEU A 8 16.99 -4.84 42.49
N ILE A 9 18.24 -4.38 42.30
CA ILE A 9 18.57 -3.41 41.25
C ILE A 9 18.24 -3.94 39.84
N PRO A 10 18.65 -5.17 39.43
CA PRO A 10 18.31 -5.71 38.11
C PRO A 10 16.81 -5.87 37.90
N ILE A 11 16.08 -6.28 38.95
CA ILE A 11 14.62 -6.46 38.90
C ILE A 11 13.92 -5.12 38.67
N VAL A 12 14.33 -4.08 39.41
CA VAL A 12 13.77 -2.72 39.24
C VAL A 12 14.06 -2.19 37.84
N ILE A 13 15.27 -2.40 37.30
CA ILE A 13 15.62 -2.01 35.93
C ILE A 13 14.74 -2.76 34.91
N LEU A 14 14.53 -4.06 35.08
CA LEU A 14 13.66 -4.88 34.21
C LEU A 14 12.20 -4.39 34.24
N ILE A 15 11.69 -4.06 35.42
CA ILE A 15 10.32 -3.52 35.58
C ILE A 15 10.22 -2.15 34.91
N MET A 16 11.17 -1.25 35.16
CA MET A 16 11.21 0.06 34.52
C MET A 16 11.27 -0.06 32.99
N PHE A 17 12.05 -1.00 32.47
CA PHE A 17 12.14 -1.28 31.04
C PHE A 17 10.82 -1.80 30.48
N ALA A 18 10.18 -2.77 31.15
CA ALA A 18 8.89 -3.30 30.74
C ALA A 18 7.77 -2.23 30.76
N VAL A 19 7.76 -1.37 31.78
CA VAL A 19 6.83 -0.23 31.88
C VAL A 19 7.10 0.77 30.75
N GLY A 20 8.37 1.14 30.53
CA GLY A 20 8.76 2.04 29.44
C GLY A 20 8.35 1.51 28.07
N MET A 21 8.54 0.20 27.84
CA MET A 21 8.10 -0.46 26.60
C MET A 21 6.58 -0.41 26.43
N ARG A 22 5.83 -0.72 27.49
CA ARG A 22 4.36 -0.67 27.46
C ARG A 22 3.86 0.74 27.14
N ILE A 23 4.53 1.77 27.68
CA ILE A 23 4.24 3.17 27.42
C ILE A 23 4.50 3.52 25.94
N LEU A 24 5.67 3.15 25.39
CA LEU A 24 6.04 3.43 23.99
C LEU A 24 5.14 2.73 22.97
N THR A 25 4.60 1.56 23.32
CA THR A 25 3.63 0.83 22.48
C THR A 25 2.19 1.31 22.66
N SER A 26 1.91 2.17 23.64
CA SER A 26 0.55 2.63 23.87
C SER A 26 0.13 3.69 22.86
N ALA A 27 -1.14 3.63 22.44
CA ALA A 27 -1.75 4.58 21.51
C ALA A 27 -1.51 6.05 21.93
N ARG A 28 -1.46 6.33 23.24
CA ARG A 28 -1.20 7.66 23.80
C ARG A 28 0.13 8.28 23.34
N TYR A 29 1.15 7.47 23.03
CA TYR A 29 2.46 7.94 22.60
C TYR A 29 2.73 7.68 21.12
N SER A 30 2.27 6.55 20.60
CA SER A 30 2.46 6.23 19.18
C SER A 30 1.69 7.18 18.27
N ILE A 31 0.44 7.55 18.60
CA ILE A 31 -0.39 8.40 17.74
C ILE A 31 0.24 9.79 17.53
N PRO A 32 0.61 10.57 18.57
CA PRO A 32 1.24 11.88 18.36
C PRO A 32 2.57 11.79 17.62
N TYR A 33 3.34 10.71 17.84
CA TYR A 33 4.58 10.46 17.11
C TYR A 33 4.31 10.23 15.62
N ILE A 34 3.33 9.38 15.29
CA ILE A 34 2.94 9.10 13.91
C ILE A 34 2.41 10.36 13.24
N GLN A 35 1.51 11.12 13.88
CA GLN A 35 1.01 12.40 13.35
C GLN A 35 2.15 13.36 13.05
N LYS A 36 3.11 13.51 13.97
CA LYS A 36 4.29 14.34 13.73
C LYS A 36 5.13 13.83 12.56
N SER A 37 5.30 12.50 12.44
CA SER A 37 6.03 11.88 11.33
C SER A 37 5.35 12.14 9.99
N LEU A 38 4.03 11.94 9.91
CA LEU A 38 3.22 12.21 8.72
C LEU A 38 3.28 13.70 8.35
N HIS A 39 3.09 14.59 9.33
CA HIS A 39 3.21 16.03 9.12
C HIS A 39 4.60 16.43 8.62
N THR A 40 5.66 15.81 9.13
CA THR A 40 7.03 16.07 8.64
C THR A 40 7.23 15.56 7.22
N LYS A 41 6.63 14.41 6.87
CA LYS A 41 6.75 13.78 5.55
C LYS A 41 5.95 14.53 4.47
N TYR A 42 4.75 14.96 4.79
CA TYR A 42 3.78 15.49 3.82
C TYR A 42 3.43 16.96 4.02
N LYS A 43 3.80 17.59 5.15
CA LYS A 43 3.43 18.97 5.50
C LYS A 43 1.91 19.23 5.60
N HIS A 44 1.11 18.17 5.74
CA HIS A 44 -0.35 18.26 5.92
C HIS A 44 -0.79 17.89 7.35
N GLY A 45 -2.03 18.26 7.69
CA GLY A 45 -2.70 17.88 8.93
C GLY A 45 -3.36 16.50 8.80
N PHE A 46 -3.23 15.68 9.84
CA PHE A 46 -3.75 14.31 9.86
C PHE A 46 -4.44 14.00 11.18
N GLN A 47 -5.67 13.52 11.08
CA GLN A 47 -6.49 13.14 12.20
C GLN A 47 -6.47 11.62 12.39
N TYR A 48 -6.18 11.17 13.61
CA TYR A 48 -6.36 9.77 13.99
C TYR A 48 -7.85 9.43 14.10
N ILE A 49 -8.25 8.31 13.52
CA ILE A 49 -9.62 7.80 13.56
C ILE A 49 -9.73 6.64 14.55
N GLU A 50 -9.05 5.53 14.26
CA GLU A 50 -9.14 4.33 15.07
C GLU A 50 -7.91 3.41 14.94
N GLN A 51 -7.81 2.44 15.85
CA GLN A 51 -6.81 1.38 15.78
C GLN A 51 -7.44 0.17 15.11
N LEU A 52 -6.79 -0.32 14.06
CA LEU A 52 -7.21 -1.51 13.32
C LEU A 52 -6.66 -2.78 13.96
N GLN A 53 -7.32 -3.91 13.70
CA GLN A 53 -6.82 -5.21 14.14
C GLN A 53 -5.48 -5.54 13.45
N SER A 54 -4.54 -6.07 14.23
CA SER A 54 -3.25 -6.51 13.73
C SER A 54 -3.13 -8.01 13.86
N ASN A 55 -2.86 -8.69 12.75
CA ASN A 55 -2.53 -10.11 12.73
C ASN A 55 -1.03 -10.36 12.89
N LYS A 56 -0.21 -9.29 12.96
CA LYS A 56 1.25 -9.36 13.04
C LYS A 56 1.74 -8.94 14.43
N PRO A 57 2.34 -9.85 15.22
CA PRO A 57 2.85 -9.52 16.54
C PRO A 57 3.85 -8.35 16.48
N GLY A 58 3.66 -7.36 17.36
CA GLY A 58 4.54 -6.19 17.45
C GLY A 58 4.33 -5.12 16.37
N GLN A 59 3.35 -5.30 15.47
CA GLN A 59 2.90 -4.26 14.54
C GLN A 59 1.52 -3.76 14.96
N TYR A 60 1.34 -2.45 14.88
CA TYR A 60 0.11 -1.74 15.16
C TYR A 60 -0.36 -1.08 13.87
N TYR A 61 -1.66 -1.16 13.60
CA TYR A 61 -2.25 -0.52 12.44
C TYR A 61 -3.23 0.54 12.93
N TYR A 62 -3.12 1.73 12.37
CA TYR A 62 -3.96 2.86 12.71
C TYR A 62 -4.59 3.41 11.43
N LEU A 63 -5.83 3.84 11.53
CA LEU A 63 -6.54 4.56 10.47
C LEU A 63 -6.40 6.06 10.72
N PHE A 64 -5.94 6.78 9.69
CA PHE A 64 -5.84 8.23 9.68
C PHE A 64 -6.71 8.82 8.58
N ALA A 65 -7.09 10.08 8.75
CA ALA A 65 -7.75 10.89 7.74
C ALA A 65 -6.98 12.19 7.50
N THR A 66 -6.97 12.72 6.28
CA THR A 66 -6.52 14.10 6.04
C THR A 66 -7.48 15.10 6.71
N GLU A 67 -6.93 16.24 7.14
CA GLU A 67 -7.74 17.31 7.73
C GLU A 67 -8.40 18.22 6.69
N ASP A 68 -8.00 18.13 5.42
CA ASP A 68 -8.61 18.85 4.30
C ASP A 68 -10.05 18.40 3.98
N GLU A 69 -10.64 18.99 2.95
CA GLU A 69 -12.01 18.71 2.53
C GLU A 69 -12.18 17.31 1.93
N LYS A 70 -11.11 16.70 1.39
CA LYS A 70 -11.14 15.40 0.73
C LYS A 70 -11.28 14.26 1.75
N LYS A 71 -10.85 14.48 2.99
CA LYS A 71 -10.94 13.50 4.10
C LYS A 71 -10.45 12.11 3.68
N LEU A 72 -9.27 12.06 3.07
CA LEU A 72 -8.68 10.83 2.56
C LEU A 72 -8.33 9.91 3.72
N HIS A 73 -8.89 8.70 3.74
CA HIS A 73 -8.64 7.70 4.77
C HIS A 73 -7.50 6.78 4.33
N PHE A 74 -6.51 6.56 5.20
CA PHE A 74 -5.37 5.69 4.88
C PHE A 74 -4.84 4.98 6.12
N LYS A 75 -4.27 3.79 5.89
CA LYS A 75 -3.68 2.98 6.95
C LYS A 75 -2.25 3.40 7.22
N VAL A 76 -1.88 3.36 8.49
CA VAL A 76 -0.50 3.52 8.95
C VAL A 76 -0.10 2.33 9.80
N ALA A 77 0.90 1.59 9.34
CA ALA A 77 1.59 0.55 10.09
C ALA A 77 2.70 1.17 10.94
N TYR A 78 2.71 0.81 12.22
CA TYR A 78 3.70 1.26 13.20
C TYR A 78 4.27 0.07 13.97
N TRP A 79 5.58 0.04 14.17
CA TRP A 79 6.21 -0.97 15.02
C TRP A 79 7.44 -0.44 15.75
N ILE A 80 7.91 -1.21 16.73
CA ILE A 80 9.15 -0.91 17.43
C ILE A 80 10.18 -1.96 17.02
N GLY A 81 11.15 -1.56 16.21
CA GLY A 81 12.22 -2.43 15.75
C GLY A 81 13.39 -2.49 16.73
N PRO A 82 14.15 -3.61 16.75
CA PRO A 82 15.41 -3.69 17.48
C PRO A 82 16.48 -2.84 16.79
N VAL A 83 17.31 -2.17 17.59
CA VAL A 83 18.53 -1.50 17.16
C VAL A 83 19.70 -2.19 17.83
N ARG A 84 20.57 -2.79 17.01
CA ARG A 84 21.84 -3.35 17.48
C ARG A 84 22.77 -2.24 17.93
N ASN A 85 23.28 -2.37 19.14
CA ASN A 85 24.36 -1.56 19.66
C ASN A 85 25.72 -2.14 19.18
N PRO A 86 26.82 -1.36 19.26
CA PRO A 86 28.15 -1.82 18.85
C PRO A 86 28.70 -3.02 19.64
N LEU A 87 28.11 -3.32 20.80
CA LEU A 87 28.47 -4.44 21.70
C LEU A 87 27.61 -5.70 21.43
N GLY A 88 26.80 -5.71 20.38
CA GLY A 88 25.97 -6.86 19.99
C GLY A 88 24.64 -7.00 20.74
N GLY A 89 24.27 -6.06 21.61
CA GLY A 89 22.96 -6.04 22.27
C GLY A 89 21.90 -5.34 21.41
N GLU A 90 20.63 -5.71 21.57
CA GLU A 90 19.50 -5.08 20.86
C GLU A 90 18.64 -4.25 21.82
N PHE A 91 18.32 -3.02 21.42
CA PHE A 91 17.42 -2.14 22.16
C PHE A 91 16.26 -1.66 21.27
N PRO A 92 15.04 -1.57 21.82
CA PRO A 92 13.87 -1.10 21.09
C PRO A 92 14.01 0.40 20.79
N LEU A 93 13.91 0.78 19.52
CA LEU A 93 13.95 2.19 19.12
C LEU A 93 12.94 2.45 18.00
N ILE A 94 12.26 3.59 18.10
CA ILE A 94 11.37 4.07 17.05
C ILE A 94 12.20 4.90 16.06
N ARG A 95 12.08 4.58 14.77
CA ARG A 95 12.71 5.31 13.66
C ARG A 95 11.64 5.61 12.63
N SER A 96 11.89 6.58 11.75
CA SER A 96 11.00 6.92 10.63
C SER A 96 10.63 5.68 9.80
N ARG A 97 11.58 4.78 9.54
CA ARG A 97 11.35 3.51 8.82
C ARG A 97 10.36 2.54 9.50
N HIS A 98 10.00 2.78 10.76
CA HIS A 98 9.02 1.97 11.49
C HIS A 98 7.60 2.58 11.44
N VAL A 99 7.41 3.62 10.64
CA VAL A 99 6.12 4.16 10.23
C VAL A 99 6.03 3.92 8.72
N ARG A 100 5.13 3.05 8.30
CA ARG A 100 4.79 2.85 6.88
C ARG A 100 3.34 3.24 6.71
N ASP A 101 3.06 4.09 5.75
CA ASP A 101 1.73 4.60 5.47
C ASP A 101 1.35 4.34 4.01
N GLU A 102 0.04 4.24 3.77
CA GLU A 102 -0.58 4.00 2.46
C GLU A 102 -1.18 5.30 1.91
N PHE A 103 -0.59 6.46 2.25
CA PHE A 103 -1.15 7.74 1.87
C PHE A 103 -1.15 7.99 0.34
N PRO A 104 -0.07 7.68 -0.41
CA PRO A 104 -0.11 7.75 -1.88
C PRO A 104 -1.19 6.85 -2.49
N ASP A 105 -1.33 5.64 -1.97
CA ASP A 105 -2.35 4.68 -2.42
C ASP A 105 -3.76 5.23 -2.19
N ALA A 106 -4.02 5.85 -1.03
CA ALA A 106 -5.32 6.47 -0.73
C ALA A 106 -5.65 7.68 -1.62
N ILE A 107 -4.63 8.43 -2.06
CA ILE A 107 -4.80 9.52 -3.04
C ILE A 107 -5.21 8.92 -4.39
N ALA A 108 -4.51 7.89 -4.85
CA ALA A 108 -4.82 7.21 -6.10
C ALA A 108 -6.23 6.57 -6.07
N GLU A 109 -6.58 5.88 -5.00
CA GLU A 109 -7.93 5.33 -4.78
C GLU A 109 -9.01 6.42 -4.79
N TYR A 110 -8.76 7.59 -4.20
CA TYR A 110 -9.70 8.70 -4.21
C TYR A 110 -10.00 9.18 -5.64
N VAL A 111 -8.98 9.34 -6.46
CA VAL A 111 -9.14 9.72 -7.88
C VAL A 111 -9.89 8.64 -8.64
N ILE A 112 -9.49 7.37 -8.49
CA ILE A 112 -10.13 6.23 -9.14
C ILE A 112 -11.62 6.14 -8.76
N ASN A 113 -11.95 6.31 -7.49
CA ASN A 113 -13.34 6.22 -7.00
C ASN A 113 -14.26 7.29 -7.58
N GLN A 114 -13.72 8.43 -8.02
CA GLN A 114 -14.45 9.49 -8.71
C GLN A 114 -14.40 9.35 -10.23
N SER A 115 -13.52 8.49 -10.74
CA SER A 115 -13.31 8.29 -12.16
C SER A 115 -14.35 7.32 -12.75
N PRO A 116 -14.79 7.52 -14.01
CA PRO A 116 -15.58 6.51 -14.73
C PRO A 116 -14.80 5.21 -14.97
N TYR A 117 -13.47 5.20 -14.74
CA TYR A 117 -12.61 4.05 -15.04
C TYR A 117 -12.38 3.11 -13.84
N ARG A 118 -13.03 3.36 -12.69
CA ARG A 118 -12.99 2.42 -11.55
C ARG A 118 -13.40 1.02 -11.97
N GLU A 119 -14.48 0.94 -12.74
CA GLU A 119 -14.90 -0.27 -13.44
C GLU A 119 -15.09 0.09 -14.90
N TYR A 120 -14.12 -0.29 -15.73
CA TYR A 120 -14.05 0.13 -17.12
C TYR A 120 -14.38 -1.02 -18.06
N ASP A 121 -15.57 -0.98 -18.66
CA ASP A 121 -15.96 -1.93 -19.71
C ASP A 121 -15.30 -1.55 -21.04
N ILE A 122 -14.42 -2.42 -21.51
CA ILE A 122 -13.64 -2.26 -22.73
C ILE A 122 -14.17 -3.12 -23.88
N THR A 123 -15.32 -3.78 -23.72
CA THR A 123 -15.84 -4.78 -24.68
C THR A 123 -15.96 -4.23 -26.10
N ASP A 124 -16.49 -3.02 -26.22
CA ASP A 124 -16.77 -2.36 -27.50
C ASP A 124 -15.90 -1.10 -27.70
N VAL A 125 -14.86 -0.93 -26.89
CA VAL A 125 -13.98 0.25 -26.92
C VAL A 125 -12.72 -0.06 -27.73
N PRO A 126 -12.32 0.80 -28.69
CA PRO A 126 -11.03 0.67 -29.37
C PRO A 126 -9.87 0.71 -28.39
N MET A 127 -8.83 -0.11 -28.61
CA MET A 127 -7.73 -0.20 -27.66
C MET A 127 -6.94 1.09 -27.53
N GLU A 128 -6.81 1.85 -28.61
CA GLU A 128 -6.17 3.17 -28.56
C GLU A 128 -6.88 4.09 -27.57
N GLU A 129 -8.22 4.02 -27.53
CA GLU A 129 -9.03 4.77 -26.58
C GLU A 129 -8.89 4.22 -25.15
N VAL A 130 -8.84 2.89 -24.97
CA VAL A 130 -8.58 2.27 -23.65
C VAL A 130 -7.25 2.75 -23.08
N VAL A 131 -6.17 2.71 -23.87
CA VAL A 131 -4.84 3.16 -23.46
C VAL A 131 -4.85 4.65 -23.13
N GLN A 132 -5.47 5.49 -23.96
CA GLN A 132 -5.58 6.93 -23.71
C GLN A 132 -6.36 7.22 -22.42
N ASN A 133 -7.43 6.48 -22.16
CA ASN A 133 -8.25 6.65 -20.97
C ASN A 133 -7.52 6.25 -19.69
N ILE A 134 -6.75 5.16 -19.73
CA ILE A 134 -5.93 4.76 -18.59
C ILE A 134 -4.77 5.73 -18.38
N GLN A 135 -4.11 6.20 -19.45
CA GLN A 135 -3.09 7.24 -19.34
C GLN A 135 -3.64 8.55 -18.76
N LYS A 136 -4.87 8.90 -19.12
CA LYS A 136 -5.57 10.05 -18.55
C LYS A 136 -5.82 9.84 -17.06
N LEU A 137 -6.30 8.67 -16.65
CA LEU A 137 -6.47 8.32 -15.23
C LEU A 137 -5.16 8.45 -14.45
N VAL A 138 -4.07 7.87 -14.97
CA VAL A 138 -2.73 7.97 -14.37
C VAL A 138 -2.31 9.43 -14.22
N SER A 139 -2.49 10.25 -15.26
CA SER A 139 -2.18 11.68 -15.19
C SER A 139 -3.03 12.46 -14.18
N GLU A 140 -4.30 12.07 -13.99
CA GLU A 140 -5.17 12.63 -12.96
C GLU A 140 -4.69 12.25 -11.56
N ILE A 141 -4.24 11.01 -11.35
CA ILE A 141 -3.61 10.56 -10.10
C ILE A 141 -2.32 11.33 -9.83
N ASP A 142 -1.43 11.42 -10.81
CA ASP A 142 -0.14 12.11 -10.67
C ASP A 142 -0.34 13.59 -10.31
N LYS A 143 -1.33 14.24 -10.95
CA LYS A 143 -1.71 15.62 -10.62
C LYS A 143 -2.21 15.73 -9.18
N GLU A 144 -3.04 14.80 -8.73
CA GLU A 144 -3.55 14.80 -7.36
C GLU A 144 -2.42 14.57 -6.34
N LEU A 145 -1.48 13.67 -6.64
CA LEU A 145 -0.28 13.46 -5.83
C LEU A 145 0.58 14.72 -5.76
N ASP A 146 0.73 15.45 -6.86
CA ASP A 146 1.44 16.74 -6.88
C ASP A 146 0.81 17.78 -5.95
N GLU A 147 -0.52 17.79 -5.77
CA GLU A 147 -1.18 18.68 -4.80
C GLU A 147 -0.75 18.41 -3.34
N TYR A 148 -0.24 17.20 -3.07
CA TYR A 148 0.28 16.77 -1.77
C TYR A 148 1.82 16.74 -1.70
N ASP A 149 2.53 17.37 -2.64
CA ASP A 149 4.00 17.32 -2.77
C ASP A 149 4.53 15.87 -3.03
N LEU A 150 3.75 15.03 -3.70
CA LEU A 150 4.02 13.59 -3.88
C LEU A 150 4.16 13.10 -5.34
N GLY A 151 4.45 13.96 -6.32
CA GLY A 151 4.61 13.53 -7.73
C GLY A 151 5.70 12.48 -8.02
N TYR A 152 6.55 12.16 -7.04
CA TYR A 152 7.56 11.09 -7.12
C TYR A 152 7.18 9.83 -6.33
N ALA A 153 6.05 9.83 -5.65
CA ALA A 153 5.61 8.71 -4.84
C ALA A 153 5.11 7.59 -5.74
N ALA A 154 5.58 6.37 -5.49
CA ALA A 154 4.94 5.18 -6.03
C ALA A 154 3.60 4.96 -5.30
N TYR A 155 2.62 4.50 -6.05
CA TYR A 155 1.31 4.07 -5.57
C TYR A 155 0.92 2.78 -6.28
N ASP A 156 0.20 1.93 -5.57
CA ASP A 156 -0.42 0.73 -6.12
C ASP A 156 -1.94 0.88 -5.97
N ALA A 157 -2.66 1.12 -7.06
CA ALA A 157 -4.10 1.32 -7.01
C ALA A 157 -4.82 0.42 -8.00
N GLU A 158 -5.91 -0.23 -7.58
CA GLU A 158 -6.60 -1.21 -8.43
C GLU A 158 -7.76 -0.58 -9.24
N ILE A 159 -7.84 -0.93 -10.52
CA ILE A 159 -9.04 -0.75 -11.35
C ILE A 159 -9.60 -2.11 -11.76
N CYS A 160 -10.89 -2.16 -12.10
CA CYS A 160 -11.53 -3.33 -12.67
C CYS A 160 -11.77 -3.13 -14.16
N ILE A 161 -11.16 -3.94 -15.01
CA ILE A 161 -11.48 -4.01 -16.44
C ILE A 161 -12.58 -5.05 -16.66
N VAL A 162 -13.62 -4.67 -17.41
CA VAL A 162 -14.68 -5.60 -17.85
C VAL A 162 -14.52 -5.88 -19.33
N TYR A 163 -14.48 -7.16 -19.70
CA TYR A 163 -14.44 -7.59 -21.10
C TYR A 163 -15.36 -8.77 -21.33
N LYS A 164 -16.39 -8.57 -22.14
CA LYS A 164 -17.44 -9.56 -22.44
C LYS A 164 -18.07 -10.15 -21.17
N GLY A 165 -18.30 -9.30 -20.17
CA GLY A 165 -18.86 -9.67 -18.88
C GLY A 165 -17.87 -10.32 -17.88
N ASN A 166 -16.60 -10.52 -18.26
CA ASN A 166 -15.57 -11.02 -17.34
C ASN A 166 -14.84 -9.83 -16.69
N ARG A 167 -14.55 -9.95 -15.40
CA ARG A 167 -13.91 -8.89 -14.59
C ARG A 167 -12.45 -9.24 -14.34
N TYR A 168 -11.56 -8.28 -14.56
CA TYR A 168 -10.12 -8.40 -14.36
C TYR A 168 -9.64 -7.23 -13.51
N ASN A 169 -9.09 -7.53 -12.33
CA ASN A 169 -8.47 -6.50 -11.52
C ASN A 169 -7.07 -6.22 -12.08
N LEU A 170 -6.75 -4.94 -12.21
CA LEU A 170 -5.47 -4.47 -12.68
C LEU A 170 -4.95 -3.44 -11.69
N THR A 171 -3.72 -3.66 -11.21
CA THR A 171 -2.99 -2.63 -10.49
C THR A 171 -2.47 -1.59 -11.49
N VAL A 172 -2.96 -0.36 -11.33
CA VAL A 172 -2.47 0.84 -11.99
C VAL A 172 -1.37 1.42 -11.11
N GLY A 173 -0.19 1.52 -11.69
CA GLY A 173 1.01 2.12 -11.13
C GLY A 173 1.90 2.57 -12.30
N VAL A 174 3.20 2.73 -12.06
CA VAL A 174 4.16 3.31 -13.04
C VAL A 174 4.28 2.52 -14.37
N THR A 175 3.70 1.33 -14.50
CA THR A 175 3.82 0.50 -15.71
C THR A 175 2.46 0.17 -16.35
N ASN A 176 2.09 0.96 -17.37
CA ASN A 176 0.98 0.72 -18.32
C ASN A 176 1.11 -0.60 -19.13
N GLU A 177 2.13 -1.39 -18.86
CA GLU A 177 2.62 -2.52 -19.67
C GLU A 177 1.71 -3.74 -19.57
N ALA A 178 1.10 -3.99 -18.40
CA ALA A 178 0.22 -5.13 -18.17
C ALA A 178 -1.04 -5.09 -19.05
N ILE A 179 -1.67 -3.92 -19.21
CA ILE A 179 -2.85 -3.73 -20.08
C ILE A 179 -2.49 -4.03 -21.54
N ILE A 180 -1.36 -3.50 -21.98
CA ILE A 180 -0.86 -3.67 -23.36
C ILE A 180 -0.59 -5.17 -23.62
N LEU A 181 -0.05 -5.88 -22.64
CA LEU A 181 0.23 -7.31 -22.76
C LEU A 181 -1.07 -8.15 -22.81
N ILE A 182 -2.00 -7.96 -21.87
CA ILE A 182 -3.29 -8.68 -21.86
C ILE A 182 -4.01 -8.46 -23.20
N TYR A 183 -4.07 -7.22 -23.68
CA TYR A 183 -4.71 -6.91 -24.95
C TYR A 183 -4.04 -7.62 -26.13
N ASN A 184 -2.72 -7.45 -26.28
CA ASN A 184 -2.02 -7.99 -27.45
C ASN A 184 -2.15 -9.52 -27.50
N TRP A 185 -2.05 -10.18 -26.35
CA TRP A 185 -2.24 -11.61 -26.25
C TRP A 185 -3.70 -12.03 -26.48
N SER A 186 -4.67 -11.28 -25.99
CA SER A 186 -6.10 -11.55 -26.24
C SER A 186 -6.45 -11.45 -27.72
N ARG A 187 -5.98 -10.40 -28.39
CA ARG A 187 -6.14 -10.22 -29.83
C ARG A 187 -5.46 -11.35 -30.59
N ARG A 188 -4.20 -11.66 -30.25
CA ARG A 188 -3.42 -12.70 -30.93
C ARG A 188 -4.05 -14.09 -30.74
N ALA A 189 -4.56 -14.38 -29.54
CA ALA A 189 -5.25 -15.63 -29.26
C ALA A 189 -6.52 -15.77 -30.11
N LYS A 190 -7.27 -14.67 -30.31
CA LYS A 190 -8.47 -14.68 -31.16
C LYS A 190 -8.14 -14.86 -32.65
N GLU A 191 -7.06 -14.26 -33.14
CA GLU A 191 -6.57 -14.47 -34.50
C GLU A 191 -6.15 -15.93 -34.75
N LEU A 192 -5.42 -16.52 -33.81
CA LEU A 192 -4.89 -17.88 -33.92
C LEU A 192 -5.96 -18.95 -33.67
N PHE A 193 -6.91 -18.66 -32.80
CA PHE A 193 -7.91 -19.61 -32.32
C PHE A 193 -9.32 -18.99 -32.34
N PRO A 194 -9.85 -18.65 -33.53
CA PRO A 194 -11.10 -17.91 -33.66
C PRO A 194 -12.30 -18.63 -33.03
N ASP A 195 -12.32 -19.96 -33.07
CA ASP A 195 -13.41 -20.79 -32.56
C ASP A 195 -13.24 -21.19 -31.09
N LYS A 196 -12.12 -20.83 -30.45
CA LYS A 196 -11.83 -21.16 -29.06
C LYS A 196 -12.10 -19.98 -28.15
N ASN A 197 -12.64 -20.25 -26.97
CA ASN A 197 -12.74 -19.27 -25.90
C ASN A 197 -11.44 -19.28 -25.09
N ILE A 198 -10.46 -18.48 -25.53
CA ILE A 198 -9.16 -18.33 -24.83
C ILE A 198 -9.24 -17.15 -23.88
N ILE A 199 -8.97 -17.40 -22.59
CA ILE A 199 -8.80 -16.38 -21.57
C ILE A 199 -7.32 -16.03 -21.46
N VAL A 200 -7.02 -14.75 -21.28
CA VAL A 200 -5.67 -14.22 -21.10
C VAL A 200 -5.61 -13.54 -19.74
N GLU A 201 -4.79 -14.09 -18.85
CA GLU A 201 -4.56 -13.55 -17.51
C GLU A 201 -3.16 -12.98 -17.40
N TYR A 202 -3.05 -11.88 -16.65
CA TYR A 202 -1.78 -11.32 -16.22
C TYR A 202 -1.47 -11.81 -14.80
N GLY A 203 -0.19 -12.10 -14.54
CA GLY A 203 0.28 -12.41 -13.19
C GLY A 203 1.67 -11.85 -12.97
N GLU A 204 1.98 -11.47 -11.74
CA GLU A 204 3.28 -10.92 -11.31
C GLU A 204 4.18 -11.96 -10.63
N GLU A 205 3.72 -13.21 -10.59
CA GLU A 205 4.34 -14.28 -9.82
C GLU A 205 4.67 -15.49 -10.71
N LEU A 206 5.76 -15.38 -11.47
CA LEU A 206 6.39 -16.57 -12.06
C LEU A 206 7.79 -16.73 -11.48
N MET A 207 7.95 -17.79 -10.67
CA MET A 207 9.20 -18.23 -10.03
C MET A 207 9.72 -17.43 -8.83
N GLY A 208 8.84 -16.77 -8.05
CA GLY A 208 9.23 -16.16 -6.78
C GLY A 208 10.05 -14.87 -6.90
N GLU A 209 10.12 -14.29 -8.10
CA GLU A 209 10.65 -12.96 -8.39
C GLU A 209 9.57 -12.09 -9.08
N LEU A 210 9.76 -10.77 -9.10
CA LEU A 210 8.93 -9.76 -9.78
C LEU A 210 9.00 -9.96 -11.32
N GLY A 211 8.35 -11.00 -11.82
CA GLY A 211 8.35 -11.38 -13.23
C GLY A 211 6.95 -11.25 -13.82
N LEU A 212 6.81 -10.41 -14.86
CA LEU A 212 5.56 -10.29 -15.61
C LEU A 212 5.27 -11.60 -16.35
N SER A 213 4.06 -12.11 -16.17
CA SER A 213 3.59 -13.30 -16.87
C SER A 213 2.24 -13.08 -17.53
N ILE A 214 2.06 -13.76 -18.66
CA ILE A 214 0.78 -13.85 -19.35
C ILE A 214 0.43 -15.33 -19.47
N THR A 215 -0.69 -15.72 -18.86
CA THR A 215 -1.21 -17.08 -18.93
C THR A 215 -2.37 -17.11 -19.90
N LEU A 216 -2.32 -18.02 -20.88
CA LEU A 216 -3.42 -18.26 -21.81
C LEU A 216 -3.99 -19.65 -21.54
N TYR A 217 -5.29 -19.75 -21.32
CA TYR A 217 -5.97 -21.03 -21.18
C TYR A 217 -7.32 -21.03 -21.88
N GLN A 218 -7.72 -22.21 -22.35
CA GLN A 218 -9.01 -22.41 -22.99
C GLN A 218 -10.06 -22.71 -21.92
N GLN A 219 -11.14 -21.94 -21.90
CA GLN A 219 -12.34 -22.29 -21.14
C GLN A 219 -13.06 -23.41 -21.90
N VAL A 220 -13.19 -24.58 -21.27
CA VAL A 220 -13.86 -25.78 -21.81
C VAL A 220 -15.33 -25.77 -21.43
#